data_AF-A0A7X9BB04-F1
#
_entry.id   AF-A0A7X9BB04-F1
#
_cell.length_a   1.000
_cell.length_b   1.000
_cell.length_c   1.000
_cell.angle_alpha   90.00
_cell.angle_beta   90.00
_cell.angle_gamma   90.00
#
_symmetry.space_group_name_H-M   'P 1'
#
loop_
_entity.id
_entity.type
_entity.pdbx_description
1 polymer ?
#
loop_
_entity_poly.entity_id
_entity_poly.type
_entity_poly.pdbx_seq_one_letter_code
_entity_poly.pdbx_strand_id
1 'polypeptide(L)'
;MKVLNDLLQELGISKVKLAKYLGVSRQMVYNYLSLESLDKWPKEKRLLLLQLLGINDDDSNEALAKIKVDTAYLLEVEKRLNSNLKKDGNIESSLDFSGLDKDAKILLADVIELLKDKLIVGGYTNNAIVRYLYYMLQSIDNIPEIKYMLAYIAKTNSFIKHDEFAFDENQQFIFEAILYSGLNIYNHGNPEKGKVAQLRRRFIKNIEQKNEERLSRTQQLIVNRSQALKELGYSEVTDENAAEILEKLAEIESRKI
;
A
#
# COMPACT_ATOMS: atom_id res chain seq x y z
N MET A 1 -0.54 20.26 14.55
CA MET A 1 -0.09 19.14 13.68
C MET A 1 -0.65 17.76 14.02
N LYS A 2 -0.97 17.48 15.29
CA LYS A 2 -1.57 16.21 15.73
C LYS A 2 -2.83 15.78 14.96
N VAL A 3 -3.80 16.69 14.80
CA VAL A 3 -5.05 16.47 14.02
C VAL A 3 -4.78 15.97 12.59
N LEU A 4 -3.77 16.55 11.92
CA LEU A 4 -3.39 16.12 10.58
C LEU A 4 -2.78 14.70 10.58
N ASN A 5 -1.94 14.38 11.57
CA ASN A 5 -1.35 13.05 11.68
C ASN A 5 -2.43 11.98 11.93
N ASP A 6 -3.38 12.27 12.82
CA ASP A 6 -4.52 11.40 13.10
C ASP A 6 -5.38 11.19 11.84
N LEU A 7 -5.71 12.26 11.13
CA LEU A 7 -6.48 12.20 9.89
C LEU A 7 -5.76 11.37 8.81
N LEU A 8 -4.46 11.57 8.63
CA LEU A 8 -3.66 10.77 7.68
C LEU A 8 -3.66 9.27 8.04
N GLN A 9 -3.66 8.95 9.34
CA GLN A 9 -3.72 7.58 9.83
C GLN A 9 -5.11 6.97 9.61
N GLU A 10 -6.19 7.69 9.92
CA GLU A 10 -7.57 7.28 9.64
C GLU A 10 -7.81 7.05 8.14
N LEU A 11 -7.19 7.86 7.29
CA LEU A 11 -7.23 7.71 5.83
C LEU A 11 -6.32 6.60 5.29
N GLY A 12 -5.54 5.92 6.14
CA GLY A 12 -4.60 4.88 5.71
C GLY A 12 -3.45 5.38 4.82
N ILE A 13 -3.11 6.66 4.94
CA ILE A 13 -2.06 7.32 4.15
C ILE A 13 -0.73 7.17 4.89
N SER A 14 0.07 6.19 4.46
CA SER A 14 1.42 6.02 5.01
C SER A 14 2.33 7.19 4.65
N LYS A 15 3.39 7.42 5.45
CA LYS A 15 4.42 8.44 5.15
C LYS A 15 5.06 8.21 3.78
N VAL A 16 5.14 6.95 3.34
CA VAL A 16 5.61 6.58 1.99
C VAL A 16 4.65 7.08 0.91
N LYS A 17 3.34 6.85 1.06
CA LYS A 17 2.32 7.32 0.11
C LYS A 17 2.27 8.85 0.07
N LEU A 18 2.34 9.49 1.24
CA LEU A 18 2.35 10.95 1.36
C LEU A 18 3.60 11.57 0.72
N ALA A 19 4.78 10.99 0.94
CA ALA A 19 6.03 11.45 0.33
C ALA A 19 5.96 11.44 -1.21
N LYS A 20 5.43 10.35 -1.77
CA LYS A 20 5.19 10.23 -3.22
C LYS A 20 4.23 11.29 -3.73
N TYR A 21 3.12 11.52 -3.02
CA TYR A 21 2.12 12.50 -3.42
C TYR A 21 2.63 13.94 -3.35
N LEU A 22 3.45 14.26 -2.35
CA LEU A 22 4.04 15.60 -2.17
C LEU A 22 5.28 15.83 -3.05
N GLY A 23 5.82 14.79 -3.70
CA GLY A 23 7.06 14.88 -4.48
C GLY A 23 8.29 15.18 -3.62
N VAL A 24 8.39 14.61 -2.42
CA VAL A 24 9.51 14.82 -1.49
C VAL A 24 10.04 13.50 -0.92
N SER A 25 11.22 13.53 -0.31
CA SER A 25 11.76 12.35 0.39
C SER A 25 10.93 12.00 1.64
N ARG A 26 11.01 10.75 2.08
CA ARG A 26 10.34 10.32 3.33
C ARG A 26 10.83 11.15 4.52
N GLN A 27 12.13 11.45 4.59
CA GLN A 27 12.71 12.26 5.65
C GLN A 27 12.10 13.66 5.69
N MET A 28 11.83 14.27 4.53
CA MET A 28 11.15 15.57 4.48
C MET A 28 9.73 15.49 5.01
N VAL A 29 9.00 14.39 4.74
CA VAL A 29 7.68 14.18 5.34
C VAL A 29 7.77 14.10 6.87
N TYR A 30 8.76 13.39 7.42
CA TYR A 30 8.99 13.40 8.88
C TYR A 30 9.27 14.80 9.42
N ASN A 31 10.19 15.53 8.77
CA ASN A 31 10.55 16.90 9.17
C ASN A 31 9.34 17.84 9.14
N TYR A 32 8.52 17.76 8.09
CA TYR A 32 7.32 18.58 7.97
C TYR A 32 6.27 18.25 9.03
N LEU A 33 6.08 16.96 9.32
CA LEU A 33 5.12 16.52 10.32
C LEU A 33 5.55 16.81 11.76
N SER A 34 6.86 17.03 11.99
CA SER A 34 7.40 17.50 13.27
C SER A 34 7.33 19.02 13.48
N LEU A 35 6.90 19.79 12.48
CA LEU A 35 6.69 21.24 12.66
C LEU A 35 5.47 21.51 13.56
N GLU A 36 5.39 22.70 14.12
CA GLU A 36 4.28 23.08 15.01
C GLU A 36 2.93 23.22 14.25
N SER A 37 2.97 23.76 13.04
CA SER A 37 1.78 24.06 12.22
C SER A 37 2.01 23.81 10.73
N LEU A 38 0.90 23.67 10.00
CA LEU A 38 0.90 23.58 8.54
C LEU A 38 1.43 24.84 7.86
N ASP A 39 1.34 25.99 8.51
CA ASP A 39 1.84 27.26 7.97
C ASP A 39 3.36 27.32 7.88
N LYS A 40 4.06 26.46 8.64
CA LYS A 40 5.52 26.31 8.53
C LYS A 40 5.93 25.40 7.37
N TRP A 41 4.98 24.74 6.68
CA TRP A 41 5.30 23.96 5.49
C TRP A 41 5.57 24.88 4.30
N PRO A 42 6.39 24.45 3.32
CA PRO A 42 6.48 25.16 2.05
C PRO A 42 5.09 25.29 1.42
N LYS A 43 4.74 26.51 0.98
CA LYS A 43 3.40 26.89 0.49
C LYS A 43 2.84 25.88 -0.53
N GLU A 44 3.67 25.45 -1.48
CA GLU A 44 3.32 24.47 -2.50
C GLU A 44 2.92 23.11 -1.89
N LYS A 45 3.69 22.61 -0.90
CA LYS A 45 3.44 21.31 -0.27
C LYS A 45 2.23 21.34 0.65
N ARG A 46 2.00 22.48 1.33
CA ARG A 46 0.77 22.75 2.06
C ARG A 46 -0.44 22.69 1.14
N LEU A 47 -0.39 23.38 0.01
CA LEU A 47 -1.48 23.40 -0.98
C LEU A 47 -1.80 21.99 -1.51
N LEU A 48 -0.77 21.22 -1.86
CA LEU A 48 -0.95 19.83 -2.30
C LEU A 48 -1.64 18.99 -1.23
N LEU A 49 -1.20 19.08 0.02
CA LEU A 49 -1.83 18.36 1.12
C LEU A 49 -3.30 18.79 1.33
N LEU A 50 -3.61 20.08 1.28
CA LEU A 50 -4.99 20.56 1.38
C LEU A 50 -5.84 20.05 0.21
N GLN A 51 -5.29 20.03 -1.01
CA GLN A 51 -5.95 19.46 -2.18
C GLN A 51 -6.20 17.95 -2.03
N LEU A 52 -5.28 17.20 -1.42
CA LEU A 52 -5.47 15.79 -1.11
C LEU A 52 -6.70 15.59 -0.21
N LEU A 53 -6.77 16.40 0.85
CA LEU A 53 -7.84 16.38 1.84
C LEU A 53 -9.14 17.05 1.34
N GLY A 54 -9.09 17.78 0.22
CA GLY A 54 -10.25 18.50 -0.34
C GLY A 54 -10.65 19.70 0.48
N ILE A 55 -9.68 20.37 1.08
CA ILE A 55 -9.85 21.58 1.89
C ILE A 55 -9.42 22.79 1.05
N ASN A 56 -10.18 23.88 1.11
CA ASN A 56 -9.79 25.16 0.51
C ASN A 56 -8.88 25.95 1.48
N ASP A 57 -7.93 26.73 0.95
CA ASP A 57 -6.79 27.33 1.70
C ASP A 57 -7.21 28.27 2.84
N ASP A 58 -8.43 28.80 2.82
CA ASP A 58 -8.84 29.93 3.66
C ASP A 58 -9.07 29.60 5.16
N ASP A 59 -9.30 28.33 5.55
CA ASP A 59 -9.54 27.92 6.97
C ASP A 59 -8.97 26.52 7.31
N SER A 60 -7.72 26.27 6.93
CA SER A 60 -7.11 24.94 6.98
C SER A 60 -7.15 24.23 8.35
N ASN A 61 -6.90 24.91 9.47
CA ASN A 61 -6.89 24.26 10.80
C ASN A 61 -8.29 23.88 11.31
N GLU A 62 -9.29 24.72 11.12
CA GLU A 62 -10.67 24.41 11.51
C GLU A 62 -11.33 23.40 10.57
N ALA A 63 -11.02 23.47 9.27
CA ALA A 63 -11.54 22.55 8.28
C ALA A 63 -11.03 21.13 8.51
N LEU A 64 -9.77 20.96 8.96
CA LEU A 64 -9.20 19.66 9.30
C LEU A 64 -9.99 18.93 10.40
N ALA A 65 -10.42 19.66 11.44
CA ALA A 65 -11.18 19.10 12.54
C ALA A 65 -12.64 18.75 12.17
N LYS A 66 -13.18 19.36 11.11
CA LYS A 66 -14.56 19.14 10.64
C LYS A 66 -14.66 17.99 9.64
N ILE A 67 -13.53 17.42 9.19
CA ILE A 67 -13.53 16.28 8.28
C ILE A 67 -14.09 15.05 8.99
N LYS A 68 -15.22 14.57 8.48
CA LYS A 68 -15.79 13.29 8.88
C LYS A 68 -15.31 12.22 7.90
N VAL A 69 -14.48 11.30 8.40
CA VAL A 69 -13.99 10.18 7.58
C VAL A 69 -15.12 9.15 7.42
N ASP A 70 -15.71 9.12 6.23
CA ASP A 70 -16.68 8.11 5.81
C ASP A 70 -16.22 7.38 4.55
N THR A 71 -17.01 6.37 4.12
CA THR A 71 -16.68 5.54 2.95
C THR A 71 -16.55 6.35 1.66
N ALA A 72 -17.36 7.40 1.48
CA ALA A 72 -17.31 8.23 0.28
C ALA A 72 -16.04 9.09 0.28
N TYR A 73 -15.71 9.68 1.43
CA TYR A 73 -14.52 10.49 1.60
C TYR A 73 -13.22 9.68 1.42
N LEU A 74 -13.15 8.45 1.95
CA LEU A 74 -12.01 7.55 1.75
C LEU A 74 -11.76 7.25 0.28
N LEU A 75 -12.81 6.92 -0.48
CA LEU A 75 -12.72 6.64 -1.92
C LEU A 75 -12.28 7.88 -2.71
N GLU A 76 -12.74 9.07 -2.33
CA GLU A 76 -12.33 10.32 -2.96
C GLU A 76 -10.86 10.66 -2.68
N VAL A 77 -10.41 10.52 -1.44
CA VAL A 77 -9.02 10.74 -1.03
C VAL A 77 -8.10 9.76 -1.77
N GLU A 78 -8.48 8.48 -1.84
CA GLU A 78 -7.70 7.48 -2.59
C GLU A 78 -7.67 7.80 -4.09
N LYS A 79 -8.78 8.27 -4.67
CA LYS A 79 -8.83 8.74 -6.05
C LYS A 79 -7.92 9.95 -6.27
N ARG A 80 -7.86 10.91 -5.34
CA ARG A 80 -6.97 12.08 -5.41
C ARG A 80 -5.49 11.72 -5.24
N LEU A 81 -5.18 10.81 -4.32
CA LEU A 81 -3.85 10.21 -4.15
C LEU A 81 -3.35 9.59 -5.46
N ASN A 82 -4.23 8.89 -6.16
CA ASN A 82 -3.91 8.23 -7.43
C ASN A 82 -3.98 9.15 -8.66
N SER A 83 -4.63 10.32 -8.56
CA SER A 83 -4.81 11.25 -9.70
C SER A 83 -3.73 12.32 -9.78
N ASN A 84 -3.19 12.82 -8.66
CA ASN A 84 -2.08 13.79 -8.67
C ASN A 84 -0.73 13.16 -9.03
N LEU A 85 -0.57 11.83 -8.95
CA LEU A 85 0.54 11.12 -9.60
C LEU A 85 0.56 11.32 -11.14
N LYS A 86 -0.49 11.90 -11.74
CA LYS A 86 -0.62 12.14 -13.17
C LYS A 86 -0.44 13.60 -13.59
N LYS A 87 -0.19 14.54 -12.66
CA LYS A 87 -0.19 15.99 -12.96
C LYS A 87 1.18 16.65 -13.05
N ASP A 88 2.26 16.02 -12.64
CA ASP A 88 3.59 16.56 -12.91
C ASP A 88 4.06 16.16 -14.30
N GLY A 89 3.88 17.08 -15.25
CA GLY A 89 4.55 17.08 -16.56
C GLY A 89 6.06 17.32 -16.47
N ASN A 90 6.69 16.89 -15.37
CA ASN A 90 8.12 16.96 -15.12
C ASN A 90 8.51 15.78 -14.21
N ILE A 91 8.34 14.55 -14.69
CA ILE A 91 8.96 13.37 -14.07
C ILE A 91 10.44 13.38 -14.45
N GLU A 92 11.19 14.35 -13.93
CA GLU A 92 12.62 14.24 -13.71
C GLU A 92 12.86 13.97 -12.22
N SER A 93 12.18 12.96 -11.68
CA SER A 93 12.76 12.25 -10.55
C SER A 93 13.91 11.45 -11.12
N SER A 94 15.10 12.05 -11.20
CA SER A 94 16.33 11.28 -11.41
C SER A 94 16.30 10.17 -10.37
N LEU A 95 16.10 8.93 -10.83
CA LEU A 95 16.04 7.77 -9.95
C LEU A 95 17.38 7.71 -9.22
N ASP A 96 17.34 7.87 -7.91
CA ASP A 96 18.56 7.83 -7.12
C ASP A 96 19.01 6.38 -6.97
N PHE A 97 20.08 6.04 -7.68
CA PHE A 97 20.74 4.75 -7.60
C PHE A 97 21.91 4.73 -6.60
N SER A 98 22.07 5.78 -5.79
CA SER A 98 23.07 5.80 -4.72
C SER A 98 22.83 4.64 -3.73
N GLY A 99 23.92 4.10 -3.17
CA GLY A 99 23.87 2.94 -2.27
C GLY A 99 23.73 1.56 -2.93
N LEU A 100 23.49 1.48 -4.25
CA LEU A 100 23.50 0.21 -5.00
C LEU A 100 24.89 -0.10 -5.56
N ASP A 101 25.23 -1.40 -5.58
CA ASP A 101 26.41 -1.88 -6.31
C ASP A 101 26.20 -1.78 -7.84
N LYS A 102 27.27 -2.04 -8.60
CA LYS A 102 27.25 -1.89 -10.05
C LYS A 102 26.24 -2.83 -10.72
N ASP A 103 26.11 -4.06 -10.24
CA ASP A 103 25.28 -5.07 -10.89
C ASP A 103 23.79 -4.82 -10.59
N ALA A 104 23.46 -4.43 -9.36
CA ALA A 104 22.13 -4.01 -8.96
C ALA A 104 21.66 -2.76 -9.71
N LYS A 105 22.57 -1.82 -10.00
CA LYS A 105 22.27 -0.64 -10.83
C LYS A 105 21.89 -1.03 -12.25
N ILE A 106 22.68 -1.91 -12.86
CA ILE A 106 22.43 -2.39 -14.22
C ILE A 106 21.09 -3.12 -14.27
N LEU A 107 20.86 -4.05 -13.34
CA LEU A 107 19.60 -4.81 -13.27
C LEU A 107 18.38 -3.88 -13.13
N LEU A 108 18.45 -2.87 -12.26
CA LEU A 108 17.35 -1.95 -12.06
C LEU A 108 17.10 -1.07 -13.30
N ALA A 109 18.16 -0.61 -13.96
CA ALA A 109 18.06 0.13 -15.21
C ALA A 109 17.39 -0.70 -16.32
N ASP A 110 17.78 -1.97 -16.45
CA ASP A 110 17.18 -2.89 -17.43
C ASP A 110 15.68 -3.12 -17.16
N VAL A 111 15.30 -3.30 -15.89
CA VAL A 111 13.89 -3.43 -15.49
C VAL A 111 13.11 -2.16 -15.85
N ILE A 112 13.67 -0.98 -15.59
CA ILE A 112 13.02 0.29 -15.93
C ILE A 112 12.79 0.40 -17.43
N GLU A 113 13.79 0.05 -18.26
CA GLU A 113 13.65 0.14 -19.71
C GLU A 113 12.59 -0.85 -20.23
N LEU A 114 12.54 -2.08 -19.73
CA LEU A 114 11.49 -3.05 -20.08
C LEU A 114 10.08 -2.56 -19.74
N LEU A 115 9.92 -1.85 -18.62
CA LEU A 115 8.63 -1.27 -18.24
C LEU A 115 8.28 -0.05 -19.07
N LYS A 116 9.27 0.80 -19.35
CA LYS A 116 9.13 1.98 -20.19
C LYS A 116 8.74 1.59 -21.61
N ASP A 117 9.35 0.58 -22.21
CA ASP A 117 8.99 0.07 -23.53
C ASP A 117 7.51 -0.32 -23.61
N LYS A 118 7.00 -1.04 -22.59
CA LYS A 118 5.57 -1.40 -22.52
C LYS A 118 4.67 -0.17 -22.41
N LEU A 119 5.08 0.84 -21.63
CA LEU A 119 4.32 2.08 -21.46
C LEU A 119 4.34 2.97 -22.70
N ILE A 120 5.46 3.01 -23.45
CA ILE A 120 5.59 3.74 -24.71
C ILE A 120 4.65 3.15 -25.77
N VAL A 121 4.59 1.82 -25.89
CA VAL A 121 3.62 1.15 -26.76
C VAL A 121 2.18 1.53 -26.34
N GLY A 122 1.96 1.72 -25.03
CA GLY A 122 0.71 2.26 -24.49
C GLY A 122 -0.47 1.29 -24.55
N GLY A 123 -1.67 1.81 -24.31
CA GLY A 123 -2.91 1.04 -24.30
C GLY A 123 -3.30 0.47 -22.94
N TYR A 124 -4.58 0.14 -22.78
CA TYR A 124 -5.15 -0.32 -21.51
C TYR A 124 -4.44 -1.56 -20.96
N THR A 125 -4.18 -2.56 -21.81
CA THR A 125 -3.56 -3.83 -21.42
C THR A 125 -2.14 -3.63 -20.90
N ASN A 126 -1.29 -2.89 -21.62
CA ASN A 126 0.09 -2.64 -21.19
C ASN A 126 0.13 -1.82 -19.89
N ASN A 127 -0.73 -0.81 -19.77
CA ASN A 127 -0.87 -0.03 -18.54
C ASN A 127 -1.32 -0.91 -17.36
N ALA A 128 -2.23 -1.87 -17.59
CA ALA A 128 -2.67 -2.80 -16.57
C ALA A 128 -1.53 -3.74 -16.13
N ILE A 129 -0.72 -4.26 -17.06
CA ILE A 129 0.43 -5.13 -16.76
C ILE A 129 1.41 -4.41 -15.82
N VAL A 130 1.86 -3.21 -16.19
CA VAL A 130 2.83 -2.45 -15.39
C VAL A 130 2.25 -2.09 -14.01
N ARG A 131 0.96 -1.74 -13.95
CA ARG A 131 0.27 -1.46 -12.68
C ARG A 131 0.14 -2.69 -11.79
N TYR A 132 -0.15 -3.86 -12.34
CA TYR A 132 -0.26 -5.09 -11.56
C TYR A 132 1.09 -5.57 -11.05
N LEU A 133 2.16 -5.39 -11.83
CA LEU A 133 3.52 -5.59 -11.34
C LEU A 133 3.83 -4.64 -10.17
N TYR A 134 3.45 -3.36 -10.29
CA TYR A 134 3.60 -2.41 -9.18
C TYR A 134 2.89 -2.90 -7.91
N TYR A 135 1.63 -3.36 -7.99
CA TYR A 135 0.91 -3.90 -6.84
C TYR A 135 1.53 -5.18 -6.27
N MET A 136 2.06 -6.04 -7.13
CA MET A 136 2.79 -7.24 -6.71
C MET A 136 4.04 -6.88 -5.92
N LEU A 137 4.85 -5.92 -6.41
CA LEU A 137 6.04 -5.45 -5.71
C LEU A 137 5.70 -4.81 -4.36
N GLN A 138 4.60 -4.07 -4.25
CA GLN A 138 4.14 -3.52 -2.96
C GLN A 138 3.72 -4.60 -1.95
N SER A 139 3.43 -5.80 -2.41
CA SER A 139 2.88 -6.88 -1.59
C SER A 139 3.88 -7.99 -1.29
N ILE A 140 5.08 -7.95 -1.88
CA ILE A 140 6.05 -9.05 -1.86
C ILE A 140 6.49 -9.45 -0.45
N ASP A 141 6.65 -8.48 0.45
CA ASP A 141 7.05 -8.71 1.84
C ASP A 141 5.91 -9.32 2.68
N ASN A 142 4.66 -9.10 2.28
CA ASN A 142 3.48 -9.55 3.00
C ASN A 142 2.89 -10.87 2.45
N ILE A 143 3.26 -11.26 1.23
CA ILE A 143 2.74 -12.44 0.54
C ILE A 143 3.95 -13.26 0.06
N PRO A 144 4.44 -14.21 0.87
CA PRO A 144 5.64 -15.00 0.56
C PRO A 144 5.50 -15.84 -0.70
N GLU A 145 4.28 -16.15 -1.15
CA GLU A 145 4.03 -16.87 -2.40
C GLU A 145 4.49 -16.09 -3.64
N ILE A 146 4.56 -14.75 -3.57
CA ILE A 146 5.01 -13.92 -4.71
C ILE A 146 6.45 -14.27 -5.09
N LYS A 147 7.37 -14.39 -4.12
CA LYS A 147 8.77 -14.73 -4.40
C LYS A 147 8.91 -16.15 -4.97
N TYR A 148 8.11 -17.11 -4.50
CA TYR A 148 8.09 -18.47 -5.06
C TYR A 148 7.57 -18.50 -6.50
N MET A 149 6.55 -17.69 -6.81
CA MET A 149 6.06 -17.52 -8.18
C MET A 149 7.13 -16.90 -9.11
N LEU A 150 7.91 -15.93 -8.63
CA LEU A 150 9.01 -15.35 -9.40
C LEU A 150 10.08 -16.40 -9.73
N ALA A 151 10.49 -17.21 -8.74
CA ALA A 151 11.44 -18.30 -8.97
C ALA A 151 10.89 -19.34 -9.97
N TYR A 152 9.62 -19.72 -9.85
CA TYR A 152 8.96 -20.62 -10.80
C TYR A 152 9.04 -20.10 -12.25
N ILE A 153 8.72 -18.82 -12.46
CA ILE A 153 8.77 -18.20 -13.80
C ILE A 153 10.21 -18.18 -14.32
N ALA A 154 11.20 -17.86 -13.48
CA ALA A 154 12.61 -17.87 -13.87
C ALA A 154 13.09 -19.28 -14.27
N LYS A 155 12.72 -20.31 -13.50
CA LYS A 155 13.04 -21.72 -13.80
C LYS A 155 12.41 -22.21 -15.10
N THR A 156 11.12 -21.95 -15.28
CA THR A 156 10.38 -22.41 -16.49
C THR A 156 10.88 -21.76 -17.77
N ASN A 157 11.50 -20.58 -17.67
CA ASN A 157 12.16 -19.91 -18.80
C ASN A 157 13.68 -20.20 -18.87
N SER A 158 14.18 -21.14 -18.04
CA SER A 158 15.60 -21.53 -17.99
C SER A 158 16.58 -20.39 -17.69
N PHE A 159 16.11 -19.32 -17.02
CA PHE A 159 16.98 -18.22 -16.59
C PHE A 159 17.83 -18.59 -15.37
N ILE A 160 17.35 -19.54 -14.57
CA ILE A 160 18.04 -20.11 -13.41
C ILE A 160 17.92 -21.64 -13.45
N LYS A 161 18.73 -22.34 -12.65
CA LYS A 161 18.70 -23.81 -12.61
C LYS A 161 17.44 -24.34 -11.93
N HIS A 162 17.01 -25.55 -12.30
CA HIS A 162 15.79 -26.16 -11.76
C HIS A 162 15.89 -26.47 -10.25
N ASP A 163 17.09 -26.76 -9.76
CA ASP A 163 17.43 -27.10 -8.38
C ASP A 163 17.88 -25.88 -7.56
N GLU A 164 17.77 -24.67 -8.10
CA GLU A 164 18.09 -23.44 -7.38
C GLU A 164 16.94 -23.02 -6.45
N PHE A 165 17.27 -22.79 -5.17
CA PHE A 165 16.34 -22.31 -4.14
C PHE A 165 16.94 -21.09 -3.44
N ALA A 166 16.53 -19.89 -3.87
CA ALA A 166 16.94 -18.63 -3.26
C ALA A 166 16.13 -18.27 -1.99
N PHE A 167 15.07 -19.02 -1.71
CA PHE A 167 14.14 -18.78 -0.60
C PHE A 167 13.98 -20.05 0.26
N ASP A 168 12.92 -20.15 1.07
CA ASP A 168 12.62 -21.37 1.83
C ASP A 168 12.40 -22.53 0.86
N GLU A 169 13.33 -23.49 0.86
CA GLU A 169 13.37 -24.60 -0.10
C GLU A 169 12.08 -25.43 -0.07
N ASN A 170 11.61 -25.79 1.13
CA ASN A 170 10.42 -26.62 1.29
C ASN A 170 9.15 -25.90 0.80
N GLN A 171 8.95 -24.65 1.20
CA GLN A 171 7.78 -23.88 0.77
C GLN A 171 7.83 -23.55 -0.72
N GLN A 172 9.01 -23.18 -1.24
CA GLN A 172 9.20 -22.91 -2.65
C GLN A 172 8.93 -24.17 -3.48
N PHE A 173 9.47 -25.33 -3.09
CA PHE A 173 9.23 -26.61 -3.75
C PHE A 173 7.73 -26.96 -3.80
N ILE A 174 7.04 -26.88 -2.66
CA ILE A 174 5.60 -27.17 -2.58
C ILE A 174 4.80 -26.23 -3.48
N PHE A 175 5.09 -24.93 -3.41
CA PHE A 175 4.38 -23.93 -4.21
C PHE A 175 4.61 -24.12 -5.71
N GLU A 176 5.86 -24.31 -6.13
CA GLU A 176 6.24 -24.57 -7.53
C GLU A 176 5.51 -25.80 -8.08
N ALA A 177 5.45 -26.89 -7.31
CA ALA A 177 4.75 -28.12 -7.72
C ALA A 177 3.23 -27.90 -7.86
N ILE A 178 2.59 -27.18 -6.93
CA ILE A 178 1.15 -26.84 -7.00
C ILE A 178 0.88 -25.95 -8.21
N LEU A 179 1.71 -24.93 -8.43
CA LEU A 179 1.54 -23.99 -9.54
C LEU A 179 1.73 -24.69 -10.89
N TYR A 180 2.75 -25.54 -11.02
CA TYR A 180 2.96 -26.38 -12.19
C TYR A 180 1.74 -27.25 -12.52
N SER A 181 1.20 -27.94 -11.50
CA SER A 181 0.00 -28.76 -11.65
C SER A 181 -1.21 -27.94 -12.12
N GLY A 182 -1.45 -26.78 -11.50
CA GLY A 182 -2.54 -25.87 -11.88
C GLY A 182 -2.41 -25.36 -13.31
N LEU A 183 -1.21 -24.98 -13.74
CA LEU A 183 -0.94 -24.52 -15.10
C LEU A 183 -1.04 -25.65 -16.14
N ASN A 184 -0.63 -26.87 -15.79
CA ASN A 184 -0.84 -28.03 -16.66
C ASN A 184 -2.33 -28.31 -16.90
N ILE A 185 -3.16 -28.21 -15.86
CA ILE A 185 -4.62 -28.34 -16.00
C ILE A 185 -5.19 -27.21 -16.88
N TYR A 186 -4.67 -25.98 -16.75
CA TYR A 186 -5.10 -24.86 -17.58
C TYR A 186 -4.71 -25.02 -19.06
N ASN A 187 -3.48 -25.45 -19.33
CA ASN A 187 -2.94 -25.54 -20.70
C ASN A 187 -3.41 -26.79 -21.46
N HIS A 188 -3.54 -27.92 -20.76
CA HIS A 188 -3.79 -29.23 -21.38
C HIS A 188 -5.10 -29.88 -20.92
N GLY A 189 -5.69 -29.41 -19.82
CA GLY A 189 -6.95 -29.93 -19.32
C GLY A 189 -8.15 -29.31 -20.01
N ASN A 190 -9.27 -30.02 -19.97
CA ASN A 190 -10.60 -29.46 -20.20
C ASN A 190 -11.29 -29.31 -18.84
N PRO A 191 -10.98 -28.24 -18.07
CA PRO A 191 -11.56 -28.08 -16.74
C PRO A 191 -13.08 -27.90 -16.87
N GLU A 192 -13.83 -28.61 -16.04
CA GLU A 192 -15.28 -28.56 -16.03
C GLU A 192 -15.77 -27.13 -15.73
N LYS A 193 -16.48 -26.52 -16.68
CA LYS A 193 -16.92 -25.11 -16.58
C LYS A 193 -17.69 -24.80 -15.29
N GLY A 194 -18.53 -25.75 -14.83
CA GLY A 194 -19.29 -25.61 -13.58
C GLY A 194 -18.38 -25.51 -12.35
N LYS A 195 -17.37 -26.38 -12.26
CA LYS A 195 -16.39 -26.39 -11.17
C LYS A 195 -15.51 -25.14 -11.18
N VAL A 196 -15.05 -24.69 -12.36
CA VAL A 196 -14.29 -23.44 -12.51
C VAL A 196 -15.12 -22.23 -12.07
N ALA A 197 -16.39 -22.15 -12.49
CA ALA A 197 -17.28 -21.06 -12.08
C ALA A 197 -17.55 -21.06 -10.57
N GLN A 198 -17.64 -22.24 -9.93
CA GLN A 198 -17.77 -22.35 -8.49
C GLN A 198 -16.50 -21.88 -7.75
N LEU A 199 -15.32 -22.28 -8.22
CA LEU A 199 -14.04 -21.82 -7.67
C LEU A 199 -13.89 -20.31 -7.81
N ARG A 200 -14.27 -19.74 -8.97
CA ARG A 200 -14.26 -18.29 -9.18
C ARG A 200 -15.20 -17.56 -8.21
N ARG A 201 -16.40 -18.07 -7.96
CA ARG A 201 -17.32 -17.50 -6.97
C ARG A 201 -16.74 -17.53 -5.56
N ARG A 202 -16.12 -18.62 -5.14
CA ARG A 202 -15.42 -18.71 -3.85
C ARG A 202 -14.28 -17.71 -3.75
N PHE A 203 -13.50 -17.57 -4.81
CA PHE A 203 -12.41 -16.58 -4.87
C PHE A 203 -12.93 -15.15 -4.67
N ILE A 204 -14.00 -14.75 -5.37
CA ILE A 204 -14.61 -13.42 -5.22
C ILE A 204 -15.10 -13.23 -3.78
N LYS A 205 -15.85 -14.20 -3.24
CA LYS A 205 -16.34 -14.15 -1.86
C LYS A 205 -15.22 -13.98 -0.83
N ASN A 206 -14.11 -14.70 -1.01
CA ASN A 206 -12.96 -14.59 -0.11
C ASN A 206 -12.30 -13.19 -0.17
N ILE A 207 -12.30 -12.53 -1.34
CA ILE A 207 -11.79 -11.15 -1.47
C ILE A 207 -12.74 -10.19 -0.76
N GLU A 208 -14.04 -10.31 -0.99
CA GLU A 208 -15.06 -9.48 -0.34
C GLU A 208 -14.96 -9.61 1.19
N GLN A 209 -14.89 -10.83 1.70
CA GLN A 209 -14.72 -11.08 3.12
C GLN A 209 -13.41 -10.47 3.67
N LYS A 210 -12.28 -10.61 2.97
CA LYS A 210 -11.02 -9.97 3.41
C LYS A 210 -11.12 -8.45 3.45
N ASN A 211 -11.86 -7.85 2.51
CA ASN A 211 -12.09 -6.40 2.50
C ASN A 211 -13.01 -5.98 3.66
N GLU A 212 -14.07 -6.75 3.93
CA GLU A 212 -14.96 -6.54 5.09
C GLU A 212 -14.23 -6.70 6.42
N GLU A 213 -13.37 -7.72 6.56
CA GLU A 213 -12.55 -7.93 7.76
C GLU A 213 -11.58 -6.78 7.98
N ARG A 214 -10.94 -6.26 6.93
CA ARG A 214 -10.09 -5.06 7.02
C ARG A 214 -10.88 -3.83 7.46
N LEU A 215 -12.07 -3.64 6.89
CA LEU A 215 -12.97 -2.55 7.27
C LEU A 215 -13.41 -2.68 8.74
N SER A 216 -13.83 -3.87 9.15
CA SER A 216 -14.28 -4.19 10.51
C SER A 216 -13.15 -4.05 11.53
N ARG A 217 -11.93 -4.53 11.24
CA ARG A 217 -10.76 -4.30 12.11
C ARG A 217 -10.44 -2.82 12.27
N THR A 218 -10.54 -2.04 11.20
CA THR A 218 -10.33 -0.59 11.26
C THR A 218 -11.39 0.07 12.16
N GLN A 219 -12.66 -0.31 12.01
CA GLN A 219 -13.74 0.15 12.89
C GLN A 219 -13.55 -0.27 14.35
N GLN A 220 -13.11 -1.50 14.59
CA GLN A 220 -12.85 -2.02 15.92
C GLN A 220 -11.69 -1.29 16.60
N LEU A 221 -10.62 -0.97 15.86
CA LEU A 221 -9.52 -0.15 16.37
C LEU A 221 -9.99 1.27 16.73
N ILE A 222 -10.86 1.87 15.91
CA ILE A 222 -11.46 3.19 16.21
C ILE A 222 -12.30 3.14 17.49
N VAL A 223 -13.14 2.11 17.65
CA VAL A 223 -13.98 1.92 18.85
C VAL A 223 -13.11 1.68 20.08
N ASN A 224 -12.13 0.77 20.00
CA ASN A 224 -11.22 0.48 21.11
C ASN A 224 -10.41 1.73 21.50
N ARG A 225 -9.97 2.54 20.53
CA ARG A 225 -9.30 3.83 20.77
C ARG A 225 -10.20 4.80 21.52
N SER A 226 -11.45 4.95 21.08
CA SER A 226 -12.42 5.81 21.77
C SER A 226 -12.69 5.35 23.21
N GLN A 227 -12.78 4.04 23.42
CA GLN A 227 -12.96 3.45 24.75
C GLN A 227 -11.71 3.64 25.64
N ALA A 228 -10.50 3.44 25.11
CA ALA A 228 -9.25 3.64 25.84
C ALA A 228 -9.12 5.09 26.31
N LEU A 229 -9.38 6.05 25.43
CA LEU A 229 -9.39 7.48 25.74
C LEU A 229 -10.41 7.81 26.84
N LYS A 230 -11.63 7.28 26.74
CA LYS A 230 -12.68 7.48 27.74
C LYS A 230 -12.33 6.87 29.10
N GLU A 231 -11.78 5.66 29.14
CA GLU A 231 -11.40 4.98 30.39
C GLU A 231 -10.20 5.66 31.08
N LEU A 232 -9.28 6.24 30.32
CA LEU A 232 -8.13 6.97 30.85
C LEU A 232 -8.40 8.48 31.08
N GLY A 233 -9.59 8.97 30.71
CA GLY A 233 -9.95 10.38 30.86
C GLY A 233 -9.25 11.33 29.89
N TYR A 234 -8.66 10.82 28.81
CA TYR A 234 -8.00 11.62 27.78
C TYR A 234 -8.98 11.99 26.66
N SER A 235 -8.86 13.22 26.14
CA SER A 235 -9.58 13.67 24.95
C SER A 235 -8.90 13.26 23.65
N GLU A 236 -7.59 13.02 23.67
CA GLU A 236 -6.79 12.72 22.48
C GLU A 236 -5.45 12.02 22.83
N VAL A 237 -4.81 11.38 21.84
CA VAL A 237 -3.54 10.64 21.99
C VAL A 237 -2.32 11.55 21.80
N THR A 238 -1.64 11.99 22.86
CA THR A 238 -0.36 12.73 22.81
C THR A 238 0.84 11.79 22.89
N ASP A 239 2.04 12.28 22.60
CA ASP A 239 3.27 11.49 22.79
C ASP A 239 3.49 11.09 24.28
N GLU A 240 2.95 11.90 25.20
CA GLU A 240 3.04 11.68 26.65
C GLU A 240 2.12 10.56 27.13
N ASN A 241 0.94 10.38 26.52
CA ASN A 241 -0.03 9.36 26.91
C ASN A 241 -0.11 8.17 25.93
N ALA A 242 0.67 8.19 24.83
CA ALA A 242 0.64 7.16 23.80
C ALA A 242 0.99 5.77 24.35
N ALA A 243 2.00 5.67 25.22
CA ALA A 243 2.38 4.40 25.83
C ALA A 243 1.26 3.83 26.71
N GLU A 244 0.66 4.67 27.55
CA GLU A 244 -0.45 4.30 28.44
C GLU A 244 -1.71 3.90 27.64
N ILE A 245 -2.02 4.63 26.57
CA ILE A 245 -3.14 4.32 25.68
C ILE A 245 -2.89 3.01 24.92
N LEU A 246 -1.65 2.72 24.50
CA LEU A 246 -1.30 1.46 23.84
C LEU A 246 -1.47 0.27 24.80
N GLU A 247 -1.02 0.40 26.06
CA GLU A 247 -1.25 -0.62 27.09
C GLU A 247 -2.75 -0.80 27.36
N LYS A 248 -3.50 0.30 27.41
CA LYS A 248 -4.95 0.26 27.60
C LYS A 248 -5.69 -0.37 26.43
N LEU A 249 -5.24 -0.13 25.21
CA LEU A 249 -5.75 -0.79 24.01
C LEU A 249 -5.52 -2.30 24.05
N ALA A 250 -4.31 -2.73 24.43
CA ALA A 250 -3.99 -4.14 24.62
C ALA A 250 -4.86 -4.79 25.71
N GLU A 251 -5.09 -4.08 26.82
CA GLU A 251 -6.00 -4.52 27.88
C GLU A 251 -7.44 -4.66 27.36
N ILE A 252 -7.98 -3.66 26.65
CA ILE A 252 -9.34 -3.69 26.07
C ILE A 252 -9.50 -4.83 25.06
N GLU A 253 -8.46 -5.12 24.28
CA GLU A 253 -8.44 -6.25 23.36
C GLU A 253 -8.44 -7.59 24.10
N SER A 254 -7.71 -7.70 25.22
CA SER A 254 -7.67 -8.91 26.05
C SER A 254 -9.00 -9.21 26.76
N ARG A 255 -9.80 -8.19 27.10
CA ARG A 255 -11.14 -8.35 27.70
C ARG A 255 -12.18 -8.96 26.77
N LYS A 256 -11.90 -9.02 25.47
CA LYS A 256 -12.80 -9.55 24.42
C LYS A 256 -12.48 -11.00 24.01
N ILE A 257 -11.51 -11.65 24.67
CA ILE A 257 -11.17 -13.08 24.56
C ILE A 257 -11.87 -13.85 25.67
#